data_AF-W1RUE4-F1
#
_entry.id   AF-W1RUE4-F1
#
_cell.length_a   1.000
_cell.length_b   1.000
_cell.length_c   1.000
_cell.angle_alpha   90.00
_cell.angle_beta   90.00
_cell.angle_gamma   90.00
#
_symmetry.space_group_name_H-M   'P 1'
#
loop_
_entity.id
_entity.type
_entity.pdbx_description
1 polymer ?
#
loop_
_entity_poly.entity_id
_entity_poly.type
_entity_poly.pdbx_seq_one_letter_code
_entity_poly.pdbx_strand_id
1 'polypeptide(L)'
;FARDTKGWRQYNESDLSAMEYIYTHSKLSGKSLEEVAKLVATLYRSNLSISDTATPLQDINVADLIQRQEEFNRAILKRLEQFEEQQKKRDENLMLALKESIETKKMIAAAQQKKWWQFWK
;
A
#
# COMPACT_ATOMS: atom_id res chain seq x y z
N PHE A 1 21.82 30.05 7.57
CA PHE A 1 20.72 31.02 7.43
C PHE A 1 21.24 32.41 7.72
N ALA A 2 21.02 33.34 6.78
CA ALA A 2 21.20 34.75 7.04
C ALA A 2 20.20 35.20 8.13
N ARG A 3 20.57 36.23 8.88
CA ARG A 3 19.66 36.88 9.83
C ARG A 3 19.47 38.33 9.42
N ASP A 4 18.26 38.85 9.60
CA ASP A 4 17.98 40.25 9.33
C ASP A 4 18.60 41.17 10.42
N THR A 5 18.45 42.48 10.23
CA THR A 5 18.94 43.50 11.18
C THR A 5 18.24 43.45 12.54
N LYS A 6 17.16 42.69 12.67
CA LYS A 6 16.40 42.44 13.91
C LYS A 6 16.74 41.07 14.53
N GLY A 7 17.63 40.29 13.91
CA GLY A 7 18.05 38.98 14.36
C GLY A 7 17.16 37.81 13.92
N TRP A 8 16.19 38.04 13.03
CA TRP A 8 15.23 37.04 12.55
C TRP A 8 15.86 36.21 11.45
N ARG A 9 15.55 34.90 11.42
CA ARG A 9 16.08 34.01 10.38
C ARG A 9 15.43 34.35 9.04
N GLN A 10 16.27 34.55 8.03
CA GLN A 10 15.85 34.68 6.64
C GLN A 10 15.99 33.32 5.96
N TYR A 11 14.92 32.92 5.28
CA TYR A 11 14.88 31.72 4.45
C TYR A 11 15.01 32.13 3.00
N ASN A 12 15.88 31.45 2.27
CA ASN A 12 16.02 31.64 0.82
C ASN A 12 15.19 30.60 0.06
N GLU A 13 15.16 30.71 -1.27
CA GLU A 13 14.41 29.79 -2.13
C GLU A 13 14.84 28.33 -1.97
N SER A 14 16.15 28.08 -1.81
CA SER A 14 16.67 26.74 -1.54
C SER A 14 16.15 26.16 -0.22
N ASP A 15 16.00 26.99 0.81
CA ASP A 15 15.44 26.60 2.11
C ASP A 15 13.95 26.25 2.00
N LEU A 16 13.21 26.96 1.14
CA LEU A 16 11.82 26.64 0.86
C LEU A 16 11.70 25.32 0.09
N SER A 17 12.53 25.11 -0.94
CA SER A 17 12.58 23.84 -1.68
C SER A 17 12.94 22.65 -0.79
N ALA A 18 13.85 22.84 0.18
CA ALA A 18 14.20 21.81 1.16
C ALA A 18 13.00 21.38 2.00
N MET A 19 12.24 22.37 2.49
CA MET A 19 11.06 22.14 3.33
C MET A 19 9.93 21.48 2.54
N GLU A 20 9.72 21.90 1.29
CA GLU A 20 8.74 21.29 0.39
C GLU A 20 9.10 19.83 0.07
N TYR A 21 10.37 19.56 -0.20
CA TYR A 21 10.88 18.21 -0.43
C TYR A 21 10.67 17.30 0.79
N ILE A 22 11.01 17.80 1.97
CA ILE A 22 10.81 17.06 3.23
C ILE A 22 9.33 16.75 3.43
N TYR A 23 8.45 17.75 3.28
CA TYR A 23 7.01 17.59 3.47
C TYR A 23 6.41 16.56 2.49
N THR A 24 6.76 16.67 1.21
CA THR A 24 6.25 15.80 0.15
C THR A 24 6.69 14.36 0.38
N HIS A 25 7.98 14.13 0.64
CA HIS A 25 8.49 12.78 0.77
C HIS A 25 8.18 12.13 2.13
N SER A 26 8.11 12.88 3.23
CA SER A 26 7.74 12.31 4.52
C SER A 26 6.24 11.98 4.61
N LYS A 27 5.38 12.83 4.02
CA LYS A 27 3.92 12.71 4.18
C LYS A 27 3.25 11.92 3.06
N LEU A 28 3.76 11.98 1.84
CA LEU A 28 3.15 11.30 0.68
C LEU A 28 3.86 9.99 0.32
N SER A 29 5.19 9.90 0.50
CA SER A 29 5.96 8.71 0.07
C SER A 29 6.27 7.70 1.18
N GLY A 30 5.81 7.96 2.42
CA GLY A 30 5.96 7.05 3.55
C GLY A 30 7.40 6.85 4.05
N LYS A 31 8.37 7.64 3.56
CA LYS A 31 9.75 7.63 4.05
C LYS A 31 9.82 8.24 5.44
N SER A 32 10.73 7.75 6.28
CA SER A 32 10.92 8.34 7.61
C SER A 32 11.46 9.77 7.48
N LEU A 33 11.02 10.65 8.37
CA LEU A 33 11.48 12.04 8.39
C LEU A 33 13.02 12.12 8.50
N GLU A 34 13.62 11.19 9.24
CA GLU A 34 15.06 11.14 9.46
C GLU A 34 15.84 10.80 8.18
N GLU A 35 15.36 9.86 7.37
CA GLU A 35 15.99 9.52 6.09
C GLU A 35 15.95 10.70 5.12
N VAL A 36 14.81 11.38 5.03
CA VAL A 36 14.63 12.53 4.14
C VAL A 36 15.48 13.72 4.61
N ALA A 37 15.54 13.97 5.92
CA ALA A 37 16.38 15.02 6.49
C ALA A 37 17.88 14.77 6.27
N LYS A 38 18.35 13.52 6.40
CA LYS A 38 19.73 13.14 6.08
C LYS A 38 20.05 13.40 4.62
N LEU A 39 19.14 13.07 3.70
CA LEU A 39 19.32 13.30 2.27
C LEU A 39 19.43 14.80 1.96
N VAL A 40 18.52 15.62 2.49
CA VAL A 40 18.59 17.08 2.33
C VAL A 40 19.90 17.64 2.89
N ALA A 41 20.33 17.19 4.07
CA ALA A 41 21.60 17.62 4.65
C ALA A 41 22.82 17.23 3.79
N THR A 42 22.79 16.05 3.15
CA THR A 42 23.84 15.65 2.20
C THR A 42 23.88 16.56 0.98
N LEU A 43 22.71 16.91 0.41
CA LEU A 43 22.61 17.79 -0.76
C LEU A 43 23.17 19.19 -0.48
N TYR A 44 22.80 19.78 0.66
CA TYR A 44 23.35 21.06 1.12
C TYR A 44 24.87 21.00 1.30
N ARG A 45 25.39 19.91 1.87
CA ARG A 45 26.83 19.75 2.11
C ARG A 45 27.62 19.64 0.80
N SER A 46 27.01 19.10 -0.25
CA SER A 46 27.57 19.01 -1.59
C SER A 46 27.34 20.23 -2.49
N ASN A 47 26.73 21.33 -1.98
CA ASN A 47 26.31 22.49 -2.77
C ASN A 47 25.41 22.13 -3.98
N LEU A 48 24.60 21.07 -3.86
CA LEU A 48 23.64 20.66 -4.89
C LEU A 48 22.29 21.33 -4.62
N SER A 49 21.61 21.79 -5.67
CA SER A 49 20.27 22.36 -5.54
C SER A 49 19.25 21.26 -5.30
N ILE A 50 18.27 21.50 -4.43
CA ILE A 50 17.16 20.56 -4.20
C ILE A 50 16.19 20.52 -5.40
N SER A 51 16.24 21.53 -6.28
CA SER A 51 15.60 21.46 -7.60
C SER A 51 16.28 20.48 -8.55
N ASP A 52 17.53 20.09 -8.29
CA ASP A 52 18.17 19.01 -9.01
C ASP A 52 17.67 17.68 -8.42
N THR A 53 16.45 17.31 -8.80
CA THR A 53 16.10 15.89 -8.94
C THR A 53 16.84 15.31 -10.14
N ALA A 54 18.14 15.53 -10.22
CA ALA A 54 19.08 14.62 -10.81
C ALA A 54 19.89 14.10 -9.61
N THR A 55 19.38 13.03 -8.98
CA THR A 55 20.30 12.02 -8.44
C THR A 55 21.47 11.94 -9.43
N PRO A 56 22.74 12.15 -9.02
CA PRO A 56 23.82 11.67 -9.85
C PRO A 56 23.51 10.18 -9.97
N LEU A 57 23.15 9.74 -11.17
CA LEU A 57 23.09 8.34 -11.53
C LEU A 57 24.50 7.82 -11.22
N GLN A 58 24.68 7.34 -10.00
CA GLN A 58 25.83 6.54 -9.60
C GLN A 58 25.73 5.26 -10.42
N ASP A 59 26.13 5.27 -11.69
CA ASP A 59 26.23 4.08 -12.55
C ASP A 59 25.13 3.03 -12.28
N ILE A 60 23.88 3.48 -12.13
CA ILE A 60 22.77 2.56 -11.93
C ILE A 60 22.51 2.05 -13.32
N ASN A 61 22.95 0.82 -13.58
CA ASN A 61 22.65 0.12 -14.80
C ASN A 61 21.12 0.07 -14.95
N VAL A 62 20.57 0.96 -15.77
CA VAL A 62 19.13 1.17 -15.93
C VAL A 62 18.46 -0.12 -16.38
N ALA A 63 19.19 -0.98 -17.12
CA ALA A 63 18.72 -2.30 -17.50
C ALA A 63 18.47 -3.21 -16.28
N ASP A 64 19.37 -3.21 -15.29
CA ASP A 64 19.21 -4.02 -14.08
C ASP A 64 18.03 -3.53 -13.22
N LEU A 65 17.79 -2.21 -13.20
CA LEU A 65 16.65 -1.64 -12.49
C LEU A 65 15.33 -1.99 -13.18
N ILE A 66 15.27 -1.88 -14.51
CA ILE A 66 14.11 -2.29 -15.31
C ILE A 66 13.83 -3.78 -15.09
N GLN A 67 14.86 -4.62 -15.13
CA GLN A 67 14.70 -6.06 -14.91
C GLN A 67 14.13 -6.36 -13.51
N ARG A 68 14.68 -5.74 -12.46
CA ARG A 68 14.16 -5.92 -11.09
C ARG A 68 12.71 -5.45 -10.97
N GLN A 69 12.35 -4.36 -11.64
CA GLN A 69 10.97 -3.86 -11.65
C GLN A 69 10.04 -4.83 -12.37
N GLU A 70 10.46 -5.40 -13.51
CA GLU A 70 9.69 -6.41 -14.24
C GLU A 70 9.49 -7.68 -13.42
N GLU A 71 10.55 -8.17 -12.76
CA GLU A 71 10.48 -9.33 -11.88
C GLU A 71 9.54 -9.10 -10.70
N PHE A 72 9.62 -7.92 -10.09
CA PHE A 72 8.73 -7.51 -9.00
C PHE A 72 7.27 -7.44 -9.47
N ASN A 73 7.02 -6.81 -10.63
CA ASN A 73 5.68 -6.73 -11.23
C ASN A 73 5.11 -8.13 -11.52
N ARG A 74 5.93 -9.04 -12.07
CA ARG A 74 5.54 -10.44 -12.32
C ARG A 74 5.20 -11.17 -11.02
N ALA A 75 5.98 -10.97 -9.96
CA ALA A 75 5.72 -11.58 -8.66
C ALA A 75 4.39 -11.10 -8.06
N ILE A 76 4.08 -9.80 -8.20
CA ILE A 76 2.79 -9.24 -7.77
C ILE A 76 1.63 -9.86 -8.54
N LEU A 77 1.71 -9.89 -9.88
CA LEU A 77 0.65 -10.45 -10.73
C LEU A 77 0.37 -11.90 -10.37
N LYS A 78 1.41 -12.72 -10.21
CA LYS A 78 1.26 -14.12 -9.80
C LYS A 78 0.57 -14.26 -8.44
N ARG A 79 0.88 -13.38 -7.48
CA ARG A 79 0.25 -13.40 -6.16
C ARG A 79 -1.22 -12.97 -6.23
N LEU A 80 -1.55 -12.01 -7.09
CA LEU A 80 -2.93 -11.58 -7.33
C LEU A 80 -3.77 -12.71 -7.94
N GLU A 81 -3.27 -13.40 -8.96
CA GLU A 81 -3.95 -14.56 -9.56
C GLU A 81 -4.23 -15.65 -8.52
N GLN A 82 -3.25 -15.98 -7.67
CA GLN A 82 -3.42 -16.96 -6.59
C GLN A 82 -4.49 -16.51 -5.58
N PHE A 83 -4.51 -15.23 -5.23
CA PHE A 83 -5.49 -14.69 -4.30
C PHE A 83 -6.90 -14.74 -4.90
N GLU A 84 -7.04 -14.40 -6.18
CA GLU A 84 -8.31 -14.46 -6.90
C GLU A 84 -8.84 -15.91 -6.98
N GLU A 85 -7.98 -16.88 -7.29
CA GLU A 85 -8.36 -18.29 -7.33
C GLU A 85 -8.80 -18.80 -5.94
N GLN A 86 -8.10 -18.41 -4.88
CA GLN A 86 -8.47 -18.74 -3.50
C GLN A 86 -9.79 -18.09 -3.07
N GLN A 87 -10.06 -16.86 -3.51
CA GLN A 87 -11.34 -16.20 -3.25
C GLN A 87 -12.48 -16.92 -3.96
N LYS A 88 -12.31 -17.23 -5.25
CA LYS A 88 -13.30 -17.96 -6.02
C LYS A 88 -13.65 -19.31 -5.40
N LYS A 89 -12.65 -20.09 -4.99
CA LYS A 89 -12.86 -21.38 -4.29
C LYS A 89 -13.62 -21.22 -2.97
N ARG A 90 -13.31 -20.17 -2.20
CA ARG A 90 -14.04 -19.88 -0.96
C ARG A 90 -15.49 -19.52 -1.22
N ASP A 91 -15.76 -18.68 -2.21
CA ASP A 91 -17.11 -18.28 -2.57
C ASP A 91 -17.94 -19.46 -3.09
N GLU A 92 -17.35 -20.32 -3.92
CA GLU A 92 -17.99 -21.57 -4.39
C GLU A 92 -18.36 -22.48 -3.20
N ASN A 93 -17.43 -22.69 -2.27
CA ASN A 93 -17.68 -23.52 -1.07
C ASN A 93 -18.75 -22.91 -0.16
N LEU A 94 -18.73 -21.59 0.04
CA LEU A 94 -19.75 -20.89 0.84
C LEU A 94 -21.13 -21.02 0.21
N MET A 95 -21.22 -20.91 -1.11
CA MET A 95 -22.47 -21.06 -1.85
C MET A 95 -23.04 -22.48 -1.73
N LEU A 96 -22.17 -23.50 -1.81
CA LEU A 96 -22.56 -24.90 -1.61
C LEU A 96 -23.08 -25.13 -0.18
N ALA A 97 -22.32 -24.70 0.83
CA ALA A 97 -22.73 -24.84 2.23
C ALA A 97 -24.04 -24.11 2.54
N LEU A 98 -24.25 -22.92 1.94
CA LEU A 98 -25.50 -22.17 2.07
C LEU A 98 -26.67 -22.93 1.46
N LYS A 99 -26.49 -23.52 0.28
CA LYS A 99 -27.51 -24.32 -0.40
C LYS A 99 -27.90 -25.53 0.45
N GLU A 100 -26.93 -26.28 0.97
CA GLU A 100 -27.15 -27.42 1.87
C GLU A 100 -27.88 -26.99 3.16
N SER A 101 -27.50 -25.85 3.76
CA SER A 101 -28.19 -25.28 4.92
C SER A 101 -29.65 -24.93 4.62
N ILE A 102 -29.94 -24.41 3.43
CA ILE A 102 -31.31 -24.10 3.00
C ILE A 102 -32.11 -25.39 2.78
N GLU A 103 -31.54 -26.39 2.11
CA GLU A 103 -32.19 -27.68 1.85
C GLU A 103 -32.50 -28.44 3.14
N THR A 104 -31.55 -28.49 4.08
CA THR A 104 -31.76 -29.09 5.41
C THR A 104 -32.86 -28.39 6.20
N LYS A 105 -32.89 -27.04 6.20
CA LYS A 105 -33.99 -26.27 6.81
C LYS A 105 -35.34 -26.59 6.18
N LYS A 106 -35.41 -26.75 4.85
CA LYS A 106 -36.64 -27.15 4.15
C LYS A 106 -37.11 -28.55 4.56
N MET A 107 -36.18 -29.52 4.65
CA MET A 107 -36.51 -30.88 5.10
C MET A 107 -37.01 -30.90 6.54
N ILE A 108 -36.38 -30.15 7.45
CA ILE A 108 -36.82 -30.01 8.85
C ILE A 108 -38.21 -29.39 8.91
N ALA A 109 -38.46 -28.30 8.18
CA ALA A 109 -39.77 -27.66 8.14
C ALA A 109 -40.86 -28.62 7.62
N ALA A 110 -40.58 -29.38 6.56
CA ALA A 110 -41.49 -30.40 6.03
C ALA A 110 -41.73 -31.54 7.03
N ALA A 111 -40.71 -31.96 7.78
CA ALA A 111 -40.84 -32.97 8.83
C ALA A 111 -41.66 -32.44 10.03
N GLN A 112 -41.49 -31.17 10.41
CA GLN A 112 -42.28 -30.52 11.46
C GLN A 112 -43.76 -30.33 11.08
N GLN A 113 -44.11 -30.32 9.79
CA GLN A 113 -45.51 -30.39 9.36
C GLN A 113 -46.19 -31.72 9.73
N LYS A 114 -45.42 -32.76 10.12
CA LYS A 114 -45.98 -33.90 10.87
C LYS A 114 -46.31 -33.42 12.28
N LYS A 115 -47.56 -33.01 12.39
CA LYS A 115 -48.30 -32.63 13.58
C LYS A 115 -47.91 -33.47 14.80
N TRP A 116 -47.25 -32.86 15.79
CA TRP A 116 -46.78 -33.52 17.02
C TRP A 116 -47.88 -34.26 17.80
N TRP A 117 -49.14 -33.86 17.61
CA TRP A 117 -50.31 -34.52 18.20
C TRP A 117 -50.71 -35.85 17.52
N GLN A 118 -50.12 -36.21 16.38
CA GLN A 118 -50.31 -37.54 15.77
C GLN A 118 -49.52 -38.64 16.47
N PHE A 119 -48.53 -38.29 17.30
CA PHE A 119 -47.76 -39.26 18.10
C PHE A 119 -48.53 -39.82 19.30
N TRP A 120 -49.63 -39.16 19.70
CA TRP A 120 -50.47 -39.54 20.84
C TRP A 120 -51.81 -40.17 20.41
N LYS A 121 -51.94 -40.54 19.13
CA LYS A 121 -53.10 -41.24 18.59
C LYS A 121 -52.84 -42.74 18.53
#